data_AF-A0A3D8Q626-F1
#
_entry.id   AF-A0A3D8Q626-F1
#
_cell.length_a   1.000
_cell.length_b   1.000
_cell.length_c   1.000
_cell.angle_alpha   90.00
_cell.angle_beta   90.00
_cell.angle_gamma   90.00
#
_symmetry.space_group_name_H-M   'P 1'
#
loop_
_entity.id
_entity.type
_entity.pdbx_description
1 polymer ?
#
loop_
_entity_poly.entity_id
_entity_poly.type
_entity_poly.pdbx_seq_one_letter_code
_entity_poly.pdbx_strand_id
1 'polypeptide(L)'
;MPTRRKRRGTGLRLLKCLLVASNAFSSLAIFNQDAADFRSLLIQMALSNSTVSSQAVLFALLAVASQYRDGLQSRAVQFKTAAISALAKSAKNGISSTTEAAQHVAAGMLLCTFDTQTCSETSGQWIWYIRGVKDVIKTNHLDNQTNNSFVTQLLDWVNYHEVIAQFSILHWRHGPVDSVFAKQLGIKGWEWILGTKEPQISNRAHPPPRILQFLSELFNILFQAFDQRDMTENLVGSLRKLEGRASTIAELSDAHGGSSTEANTDAANMIELYQMVATIYLARASESISGELRNVQPFLDRAFALLQRMRTCELHFPLLMLGYEARTDEQRIMILDLVRRAEENPHKRTWIVCGGV
;
A
#
# COMPACT_ATOMS: atom_id res chain seq x y z
N MET A 1 2.66 46.41 -21.67
CA MET A 1 3.47 45.18 -21.54
C MET A 1 3.53 44.67 -20.09
N PRO A 2 2.69 43.70 -19.68
CA PRO A 2 2.82 43.04 -18.38
C PRO A 2 2.78 41.51 -18.50
N THR A 3 3.86 40.87 -18.96
CA THR A 3 3.90 39.39 -19.10
C THR A 3 5.07 38.70 -18.41
N ARG A 4 6.08 39.44 -17.91
CA ARG A 4 7.24 38.83 -17.23
C ARG A 4 7.10 38.65 -15.70
N ARG A 5 6.23 39.42 -15.03
CA ARG A 5 6.11 39.37 -13.55
C ARG A 5 5.18 38.25 -13.04
N LYS A 6 4.16 37.86 -13.81
CA LYS A 6 3.23 36.77 -13.45
C LYS A 6 3.88 35.38 -13.47
N ARG A 7 4.76 35.09 -14.47
CA ARG A 7 5.46 33.78 -14.58
C ARG A 7 6.45 33.50 -13.43
N ARG A 8 7.12 34.52 -12.87
CA ARG A 8 8.03 34.33 -11.72
C ARG A 8 7.28 33.99 -10.43
N GLY A 9 6.07 34.51 -10.23
CA GLY A 9 5.24 34.21 -9.07
C GLY A 9 4.64 32.80 -9.09
N THR A 10 4.27 32.28 -10.26
CA THR A 10 3.79 30.89 -10.42
C THR A 10 4.91 29.87 -10.24
N GLY A 11 6.10 30.14 -10.79
CA GLY A 11 7.26 29.25 -10.64
C GLY A 11 7.72 29.08 -9.19
N LEU A 12 7.75 30.16 -8.41
CA LEU A 12 8.12 30.11 -6.99
C LEU A 12 7.08 29.37 -6.13
N ARG A 13 5.79 29.50 -6.48
CA ARG A 13 4.70 28.74 -5.83
C ARG A 13 4.76 27.26 -6.19
N LEU A 14 5.05 26.93 -7.46
CA LEU A 14 5.26 25.56 -7.91
C LEU A 14 6.45 24.92 -7.20
N LEU A 15 7.57 25.64 -7.08
CA LEU A 15 8.76 25.14 -6.36
C LEU A 15 8.49 24.88 -4.88
N LYS A 16 7.79 25.80 -4.21
CA LYS A 16 7.36 25.61 -2.81
C LYS A 16 6.38 24.44 -2.67
N CYS A 17 5.46 24.27 -3.60
CA CYS A 17 4.55 23.13 -3.62
C CYS A 17 5.27 21.80 -3.88
N LEU A 18 6.27 21.78 -4.76
CA LEU A 18 7.09 20.60 -5.04
C LEU A 18 7.97 20.23 -3.84
N LEU A 19 8.47 21.21 -3.08
CA LEU A 19 9.17 20.97 -1.82
C LEU A 19 8.24 20.36 -0.75
N VAL A 20 7.00 20.85 -0.65
CA VAL A 20 6.00 20.27 0.26
C VAL A 20 5.58 18.87 -0.19
N ALA A 21 5.40 18.65 -1.49
CA ALA A 21 5.17 17.32 -2.04
C ALA A 21 6.36 16.37 -1.80
N SER A 22 7.58 16.90 -1.82
CA SER A 22 8.80 16.15 -1.50
C SER A 22 8.80 15.66 -0.05
N ASN A 23 8.24 16.45 0.88
CA ASN A 23 8.11 16.08 2.30
C ASN A 23 6.90 15.20 2.58
N ALA A 24 5.85 15.28 1.78
CA ALA A 24 4.68 14.41 1.89
C ALA A 24 4.97 12.98 1.39
N PHE A 25 6.09 12.75 0.70
CA PHE A 25 6.43 11.44 0.14
C PHE A 25 6.53 10.34 1.20
N SER A 26 7.06 10.66 2.37
CA SER A 26 7.16 9.74 3.50
C SER A 26 5.84 9.42 4.18
N SER A 27 4.74 10.01 3.69
CA SER A 27 3.37 9.60 4.04
C SER A 27 2.81 8.55 3.07
N LEU A 28 3.53 8.24 1.98
CA LEU A 28 3.16 7.16 1.07
C LEU A 28 3.65 5.85 1.71
N ALA A 29 2.73 5.00 2.15
CA ALA A 29 3.07 3.69 2.69
C ALA A 29 3.63 2.79 1.58
N ILE A 30 4.94 2.90 1.33
CA ILE A 30 5.65 2.16 0.28
C ILE A 30 6.50 1.10 0.95
N PHE A 31 6.26 -0.15 0.59
CA PHE A 31 7.05 -1.25 1.13
C PHE A 31 8.42 -1.33 0.46
N ASN A 32 9.46 -0.95 1.21
CA ASN A 32 10.89 -1.17 0.92
C ASN A 32 11.37 -0.78 -0.49
N GLN A 33 11.01 0.41 -0.97
CA GLN A 33 11.67 1.04 -2.12
C GLN A 33 12.64 2.11 -1.65
N ASP A 34 13.65 2.45 -2.47
CA ASP A 34 14.39 3.69 -2.26
C ASP A 34 13.39 4.86 -2.37
N ALA A 35 12.99 5.36 -1.21
CA ALA A 35 12.06 6.45 -1.05
C ALA A 35 12.50 7.69 -1.86
N ALA A 36 13.80 7.93 -2.00
CA ALA A 36 14.29 9.08 -2.74
C ALA A 36 14.10 8.91 -4.26
N ASP A 37 14.34 7.71 -4.79
CA ASP A 37 14.18 7.40 -6.20
C ASP A 37 12.71 7.42 -6.62
N PHE A 38 11.84 6.74 -5.87
CA PHE A 38 10.42 6.69 -6.18
C PHE A 38 9.77 8.09 -6.07
N ARG A 39 10.23 8.91 -5.12
CA ARG A 39 9.83 10.33 -5.03
C ARG A 39 10.21 11.12 -6.26
N SER A 40 11.47 11.00 -6.68
CA SER A 40 12.00 11.71 -7.85
C SER A 40 11.21 11.36 -9.10
N LEU A 41 10.84 10.09 -9.22
CA LEU A 41 10.05 9.53 -10.30
C LEU A 41 8.61 10.05 -10.32
N LEU A 42 7.89 10.11 -9.18
CA LEU A 42 6.56 10.74 -9.11
C LEU A 42 6.60 12.23 -9.50
N ILE A 43 7.64 12.95 -9.05
CA ILE A 43 7.85 14.36 -9.43
C ILE A 43 8.11 14.47 -10.93
N GLN A 44 8.96 13.62 -11.50
CA GLN A 44 9.23 13.59 -12.93
C GLN A 44 7.93 13.35 -13.72
N MET A 45 7.09 12.40 -13.30
CA MET A 45 5.80 12.14 -13.96
C MET A 45 4.86 13.34 -13.91
N ALA A 46 4.75 14.00 -12.75
CA ALA A 46 3.94 15.21 -12.58
C ALA A 46 4.40 16.38 -13.46
N LEU A 47 5.69 16.43 -13.78
CA LEU A 47 6.30 17.49 -14.57
C LEU A 47 6.59 17.08 -16.03
N SER A 48 6.39 15.81 -16.37
CA SER A 48 6.69 15.25 -17.70
C SER A 48 5.65 15.66 -18.72
N ASN A 49 6.02 16.60 -19.60
CA ASN A 49 5.16 17.16 -20.64
C ASN A 49 3.83 17.74 -20.09
N SER A 50 3.20 18.69 -20.75
CA SER A 50 1.93 19.27 -20.26
C SER A 50 0.71 18.46 -20.71
N THR A 51 0.78 17.12 -20.66
CA THR A 51 -0.34 16.22 -21.01
C THR A 51 -1.41 16.23 -19.93
N VAL A 52 -2.61 15.73 -20.26
CA VAL A 52 -3.72 15.67 -19.30
C VAL A 52 -3.44 14.65 -18.19
N SER A 53 -2.76 13.54 -18.52
CA SER A 53 -2.35 12.51 -17.58
C SER A 53 -1.25 12.98 -16.60
N SER A 54 -0.25 13.74 -17.06
CA SER A 54 0.76 14.32 -16.17
C SER A 54 0.16 15.37 -15.24
N GLN A 55 -0.80 16.17 -15.73
CA GLN A 55 -1.59 17.08 -14.90
C GLN A 55 -2.38 16.35 -13.82
N ALA A 56 -2.92 15.17 -14.12
CA ALA A 56 -3.61 14.34 -13.12
C ALA A 56 -2.65 13.95 -11.98
N VAL A 57 -1.43 13.50 -12.30
CA VAL A 57 -0.40 13.18 -11.30
C VAL A 57 -0.05 14.42 -10.48
N LEU A 58 0.15 15.57 -11.13
CA LEU A 58 0.46 16.83 -10.44
C LEU A 58 -0.66 17.23 -9.46
N PHE A 59 -1.92 17.19 -9.88
CA PHE A 59 -3.03 17.53 -9.01
C PHE A 59 -3.20 16.53 -7.87
N ALA A 60 -3.04 15.23 -8.11
CA ALA A 60 -3.10 14.22 -7.05
C ALA A 60 -1.97 14.43 -6.02
N LEU A 61 -0.74 14.71 -6.49
CA LEU A 61 0.40 15.01 -5.64
C LEU A 61 0.18 16.27 -4.81
N LEU A 62 -0.39 17.32 -5.41
CA LEU A 62 -0.76 18.55 -4.70
C LEU A 62 -1.88 18.32 -3.67
N ALA A 63 -2.81 17.41 -3.93
CA ALA A 63 -3.84 17.03 -2.98
C ALA A 63 -3.22 16.40 -1.73
N VAL A 64 -2.40 15.36 -1.91
CA VAL A 64 -1.68 14.68 -0.81
C VAL A 64 -0.79 15.66 -0.06
N ALA A 65 -0.01 16.49 -0.77
CA ALA A 65 0.86 17.49 -0.16
C ALA A 65 0.09 18.54 0.65
N SER A 66 -1.07 18.99 0.15
CA SER A 66 -1.92 19.96 0.86
C SER A 66 -2.54 19.32 2.10
N GLN A 67 -2.97 18.08 2.02
CA GLN A 67 -3.54 17.35 3.15
C GLN A 67 -2.50 17.07 4.23
N TYR A 68 -1.33 16.62 3.82
CA TYR A 68 -0.22 16.35 4.73
C TYR A 68 0.21 17.62 5.49
N ARG A 69 0.25 18.78 4.83
CA ARG A 69 0.67 20.04 5.47
C ARG A 69 -0.41 20.67 6.35
N ASP A 70 -1.63 20.77 5.84
CA ASP A 70 -2.68 21.62 6.41
C ASP A 70 -3.91 20.84 6.91
N GLY A 71 -3.86 19.50 6.85
CA GLY A 71 -5.01 18.63 7.09
C GLY A 71 -6.03 18.66 5.94
N LEU A 72 -7.20 18.05 6.16
CA LEU A 72 -8.27 18.00 5.16
C LEU A 72 -8.93 19.39 5.00
N GLN A 73 -8.42 20.17 4.04
CA GLN A 73 -8.93 21.51 3.70
C GLN A 73 -9.63 21.53 2.35
N SER A 74 -10.45 22.55 2.11
CA SER A 74 -11.15 22.77 0.82
C SER A 74 -10.20 22.73 -0.38
N ARG A 75 -8.99 23.23 -0.23
CA ARG A 75 -7.96 23.23 -1.28
C ARG A 75 -7.45 21.83 -1.63
N ALA A 76 -7.26 20.98 -0.62
CA ALA A 76 -6.85 19.59 -0.81
C ALA A 76 -7.92 18.81 -1.60
N VAL A 77 -9.20 19.02 -1.25
CA VAL A 77 -10.35 18.46 -1.97
C VAL A 77 -10.45 18.99 -3.40
N GLN A 78 -10.23 20.28 -3.63
CA GLN A 78 -10.22 20.85 -4.99
C GLN A 78 -9.15 20.21 -5.88
N PHE A 79 -7.95 19.95 -5.34
CA PHE A 79 -6.91 19.25 -6.07
C PHE A 79 -7.29 17.80 -6.36
N LYS A 80 -7.91 17.08 -5.41
CA LYS A 80 -8.47 15.74 -5.63
C LYS A 80 -9.47 15.74 -6.79
N THR A 81 -10.45 16.66 -6.79
CA THR A 81 -11.45 16.77 -7.86
C THR A 81 -10.81 17.10 -9.21
N ALA A 82 -9.81 17.98 -9.24
CA ALA A 82 -9.07 18.31 -10.46
C ALA A 82 -8.31 17.11 -11.03
N ALA A 83 -7.69 16.30 -10.17
CA ALA A 83 -7.01 15.08 -10.57
C ALA A 83 -7.97 14.06 -11.18
N ILE A 84 -9.12 13.80 -10.55
CA ILE A 84 -10.15 12.88 -11.06
C ILE A 84 -10.68 13.37 -12.42
N SER A 85 -10.95 14.68 -12.54
CA SER A 85 -11.39 15.27 -13.80
C SER A 85 -10.35 15.12 -14.91
N ALA A 86 -9.07 15.28 -14.59
CA ALA A 86 -7.97 15.07 -15.55
C ALA A 86 -7.86 13.60 -15.96
N LEU A 87 -7.94 12.64 -15.03
CA LEU A 87 -7.97 11.21 -15.35
C LEU A 87 -9.12 10.87 -16.28
N ALA A 88 -10.34 11.32 -15.96
CA ALA A 88 -11.51 11.07 -16.80
C ALA A 88 -11.34 11.67 -18.21
N LYS A 89 -10.78 12.87 -18.33
CA LYS A 89 -10.51 13.51 -19.63
C LYS A 89 -9.47 12.76 -20.45
N SER A 90 -8.38 12.29 -19.82
CA SER A 90 -7.34 11.52 -20.50
C SER A 90 -7.87 10.14 -20.93
N ALA A 91 -8.63 9.46 -20.07
CA ALA A 91 -9.21 8.14 -20.39
C ALA A 91 -10.25 8.18 -21.52
N LYS A 92 -10.92 9.33 -21.77
CA LYS A 92 -11.98 9.46 -22.78
C LYS A 92 -11.55 9.05 -24.19
N ASN A 93 -10.29 9.28 -24.54
CA ASN A 93 -9.75 8.97 -25.87
C ASN A 93 -8.96 7.64 -25.89
N GLY A 94 -9.05 6.86 -24.81
CA GLY A 94 -8.18 5.69 -24.60
C GLY A 94 -6.80 6.08 -24.11
N ILE A 95 -6.19 5.19 -23.33
CA ILE A 95 -4.81 5.34 -22.86
C ILE A 95 -3.90 4.82 -23.98
N SER A 96 -3.06 5.70 -24.53
CA SER A 96 -2.38 5.44 -25.80
C SER A 96 -0.90 5.06 -25.65
N SER A 97 -0.33 5.18 -24.44
CA SER A 97 1.09 4.90 -24.21
C SER A 97 1.35 4.32 -22.82
N THR A 98 2.46 3.59 -22.69
CA THR A 98 2.94 3.06 -21.40
C THR A 98 3.17 4.18 -20.38
N THR A 99 3.70 5.33 -20.82
CA THR A 99 3.91 6.50 -19.94
C THR A 99 2.59 7.06 -19.43
N GLU A 100 1.60 7.20 -20.32
CA GLU A 100 0.26 7.66 -19.93
C GLU A 100 -0.40 6.67 -18.96
N ALA A 101 -0.33 5.36 -19.26
CA ALA A 101 -0.85 4.32 -18.37
C ALA A 101 -0.18 4.37 -16.99
N ALA A 102 1.15 4.50 -16.94
CA ALA A 102 1.88 4.64 -15.69
C ALA A 102 1.47 5.92 -14.92
N GLN A 103 1.22 7.04 -15.62
CA GLN A 103 0.68 8.28 -15.02
C GLN A 103 -0.73 8.09 -14.45
N HIS A 104 -1.60 7.33 -15.11
CA HIS A 104 -2.89 6.94 -14.54
C HIS A 104 -2.72 6.12 -13.27
N VAL A 105 -1.83 5.13 -13.26
CA VAL A 105 -1.52 4.32 -12.07
C VAL A 105 -1.01 5.18 -10.92
N ALA A 106 0.00 6.04 -11.17
CA ALA A 106 0.57 6.90 -10.14
C ALA A 106 -0.46 7.89 -9.56
N ALA A 107 -1.25 8.54 -10.42
CA ALA A 107 -2.30 9.45 -9.97
C ALA A 107 -3.39 8.71 -9.16
N GLY A 108 -3.80 7.51 -9.59
CA GLY A 108 -4.75 6.68 -8.86
C GLY A 108 -4.22 6.26 -7.49
N MET A 109 -2.95 5.89 -7.39
CA MET A 109 -2.33 5.53 -6.11
C MET A 109 -2.12 6.72 -5.16
N LEU A 110 -1.83 7.91 -5.69
CA LEU A 110 -1.83 9.14 -4.90
C LEU A 110 -3.23 9.49 -4.36
N LEU A 111 -4.28 9.29 -5.18
CA LEU A 111 -5.67 9.46 -4.74
C LEU A 111 -6.09 8.40 -3.71
N CYS A 112 -5.63 7.16 -3.88
CA CYS A 112 -5.75 6.10 -2.87
C CYS A 112 -5.14 6.55 -1.55
N THR A 113 -3.91 7.06 -1.59
CA THR A 113 -3.19 7.52 -0.40
C THR A 113 -3.89 8.68 0.30
N PHE A 114 -4.38 9.66 -0.49
CA PHE A 114 -5.19 10.77 0.02
C PHE A 114 -6.38 10.28 0.84
N ASP A 115 -7.15 9.33 0.29
CA ASP A 115 -8.36 8.81 0.94
C ASP A 115 -8.07 7.87 2.10
N THR A 116 -6.96 7.12 2.06
CA THR A 116 -6.52 6.35 3.23
C THR A 116 -6.14 7.31 4.36
N GLN A 117 -5.41 8.39 4.09
CA GLN A 117 -5.02 9.34 5.14
C GLN A 117 -6.19 10.14 5.74
N THR A 118 -7.36 10.14 5.11
CA THR A 118 -8.58 10.73 5.69
C THR A 118 -9.35 9.71 6.52
N CYS A 119 -9.37 9.87 7.84
CA CYS A 119 -10.32 9.18 8.71
C CYS A 119 -11.72 9.79 8.57
N SER A 120 -12.39 9.50 7.47
CA SER A 120 -13.84 9.70 7.32
C SER A 120 -14.48 8.32 7.26
N GLU A 121 -15.34 8.02 8.24
CA GLU A 121 -16.08 6.74 8.39
C GLU A 121 -16.88 6.33 7.14
N THR A 122 -17.06 7.24 6.18
CA THR A 122 -18.10 7.16 5.16
C THR A 122 -17.64 6.81 3.76
N SER A 123 -16.35 6.89 3.41
CA SER A 123 -16.03 6.89 1.98
C SER A 123 -15.73 5.49 1.44
N GLY A 124 -14.88 4.71 2.12
CA GLY A 124 -14.44 3.42 1.59
C GLY A 124 -13.89 3.46 0.15
N GLN A 125 -13.63 4.68 -0.37
CA GLN A 125 -13.44 4.96 -1.79
C GLN A 125 -12.04 4.55 -2.27
N TRP A 126 -11.09 4.46 -1.35
CA TRP A 126 -9.71 4.13 -1.66
C TRP A 126 -9.56 2.78 -2.38
N ILE A 127 -10.42 1.81 -2.08
CA ILE A 127 -10.47 0.50 -2.75
C ILE A 127 -10.83 0.66 -4.24
N TRP A 128 -11.65 1.65 -4.60
CA TRP A 128 -12.00 1.91 -6.00
C TRP A 128 -10.82 2.45 -6.80
N TYR A 129 -9.94 3.24 -6.18
CA TYR A 129 -8.70 3.64 -6.84
C TYR A 129 -7.80 2.44 -7.12
N ILE A 130 -7.65 1.53 -6.16
CA ILE A 130 -6.90 0.27 -6.36
C ILE A 130 -7.51 -0.54 -7.50
N ARG A 131 -8.83 -0.69 -7.53
CA ARG A 131 -9.51 -1.42 -8.61
C ARG A 131 -9.26 -0.77 -9.98
N GLY A 132 -9.43 0.55 -10.05
CA GLY A 132 -9.24 1.32 -11.29
C GLY A 132 -7.81 1.25 -11.81
N VAL A 133 -6.80 1.33 -10.94
CA VAL A 133 -5.40 1.17 -11.38
C VAL A 133 -5.10 -0.26 -11.81
N LYS A 134 -5.70 -1.29 -11.19
CA LYS A 134 -5.58 -2.68 -11.67
C LYS A 134 -6.13 -2.81 -13.10
N ASP A 135 -7.28 -2.22 -13.39
CA ASP A 135 -7.84 -2.24 -14.75
C ASP A 135 -6.90 -1.56 -15.75
N VAL A 136 -6.35 -0.40 -15.41
CA VAL A 136 -5.36 0.30 -16.24
C VAL A 136 -4.12 -0.58 -16.49
N ILE A 137 -3.59 -1.24 -15.45
CA ILE A 137 -2.42 -2.13 -15.57
C ILE A 137 -2.67 -3.24 -16.58
N LYS A 138 -3.80 -3.96 -16.44
CA LYS A 138 -4.16 -5.10 -17.29
C LYS A 138 -4.42 -4.68 -18.73
N THR A 139 -5.26 -3.66 -18.92
CA THR A 139 -5.67 -3.20 -20.25
C THR A 139 -4.50 -2.64 -21.06
N ASN A 140 -3.46 -2.14 -20.38
CA ASN A 140 -2.27 -1.58 -21.02
C ASN A 140 -1.02 -2.47 -20.91
N HIS A 141 -1.17 -3.72 -20.46
CA HIS A 141 -0.10 -4.72 -20.34
C HIS A 141 1.14 -4.22 -19.56
N LEU A 142 0.93 -3.43 -18.51
CA LEU A 142 2.03 -2.91 -17.68
C LEU A 142 2.71 -4.02 -16.86
N ASP A 143 1.98 -5.07 -16.53
CA ASP A 143 2.44 -6.28 -15.88
C ASP A 143 3.53 -7.02 -16.69
N ASN A 144 3.48 -6.91 -18.02
CA ASN A 144 4.48 -7.49 -18.92
C ASN A 144 5.77 -6.66 -19.02
N GLN A 145 5.81 -5.44 -18.47
CA GLN A 145 6.95 -4.51 -18.57
C GLN A 145 7.97 -4.71 -17.45
N THR A 146 8.37 -5.96 -17.19
CA THR A 146 9.25 -6.34 -16.07
C THR A 146 10.68 -5.78 -16.15
N ASN A 147 11.12 -5.38 -17.35
CA ASN A 147 12.43 -4.75 -17.56
C ASN A 147 12.44 -3.25 -17.21
N ASN A 148 11.27 -2.64 -17.01
CA ASN A 148 11.16 -1.23 -16.69
C ASN A 148 11.13 -1.07 -15.15
N SER A 149 12.25 -0.60 -14.59
CA SER A 149 12.39 -0.40 -13.13
C SER A 149 11.32 0.53 -12.55
N PHE A 150 10.94 1.56 -13.31
CA PHE A 150 9.88 2.50 -12.91
C PHE A 150 8.51 1.83 -12.84
N VAL A 151 8.11 1.11 -13.90
CA VAL A 151 6.83 0.39 -13.90
C VAL A 151 6.81 -0.65 -12.79
N THR A 152 7.95 -1.32 -12.57
CA THR A 152 8.13 -2.29 -11.48
C THR A 152 7.86 -1.66 -10.10
N GLN A 153 8.40 -0.47 -9.82
CA GLN A 153 8.17 0.25 -8.56
C GLN A 153 6.69 0.64 -8.38
N LEU A 154 6.01 1.09 -9.45
CA LEU A 154 4.57 1.38 -9.38
C LEU A 154 3.76 0.12 -9.10
N LEU A 155 4.08 -1.00 -9.75
CA LEU A 155 3.40 -2.27 -9.53
C LEU A 155 3.59 -2.78 -8.10
N ASP A 156 4.78 -2.64 -7.52
CA ASP A 156 5.04 -3.01 -6.14
C ASP A 156 4.22 -2.13 -5.15
N TRP A 157 4.07 -0.84 -5.44
CA TRP A 157 3.22 0.06 -4.65
C TRP A 157 1.74 -0.34 -4.71
N VAL A 158 1.24 -0.68 -5.90
CA VAL A 158 -0.13 -1.18 -6.10
C VAL A 158 -0.34 -2.49 -5.35
N ASN A 159 0.60 -3.44 -5.48
CA ASN A 159 0.53 -4.75 -4.84
C ASN A 159 0.49 -4.63 -3.31
N TYR A 160 1.30 -3.74 -2.72
CA TYR A 160 1.24 -3.48 -1.29
C TYR A 160 -0.16 -3.05 -0.85
N HIS A 161 -0.73 -2.02 -1.47
CA HIS A 161 -2.05 -1.52 -1.10
C HIS A 161 -3.17 -2.52 -1.41
N GLU A 162 -3.03 -3.34 -2.45
CA GLU A 162 -3.94 -4.43 -2.73
C GLU A 162 -3.98 -5.44 -1.58
N VAL A 163 -2.82 -5.92 -1.12
CA VAL A 163 -2.73 -6.86 0.02
C VAL A 163 -3.36 -6.26 1.28
N ILE A 164 -3.13 -4.98 1.54
CA ILE A 164 -3.77 -4.28 2.67
C ILE A 164 -5.28 -4.15 2.48
N ALA A 165 -5.77 -3.93 1.25
CA ALA A 165 -7.20 -3.94 0.94
C ALA A 165 -7.82 -5.30 1.23
N GLN A 166 -7.20 -6.38 0.77
CA GLN A 166 -7.64 -7.75 1.03
C GLN A 166 -7.80 -8.01 2.52
N PHE A 167 -6.77 -7.69 3.32
CA PHE A 167 -6.84 -7.79 4.78
C PHE A 167 -8.01 -6.98 5.37
N SER A 168 -8.14 -5.72 4.96
CA SER A 168 -9.17 -4.81 5.48
C SER A 168 -10.58 -5.29 5.16
N ILE A 169 -10.79 -5.88 3.99
CA ILE A 169 -12.11 -6.41 3.58
C ILE A 169 -12.43 -7.66 4.38
N LEU A 170 -11.46 -8.56 4.51
CA LEU A 170 -11.59 -9.83 5.21
C LEU A 170 -12.05 -9.64 6.66
N HIS A 171 -11.49 -8.64 7.35
CA HIS A 171 -11.71 -8.44 8.80
C HIS A 171 -12.65 -7.29 9.16
N TRP A 172 -12.83 -6.29 8.30
CA TRP A 172 -13.56 -5.06 8.65
C TRP A 172 -14.79 -4.76 7.81
N ARG A 173 -15.07 -5.55 6.76
CA ARG A 173 -16.29 -5.39 5.95
C ARG A 173 -17.17 -6.63 6.02
N HIS A 174 -17.88 -6.76 7.13
CA HIS A 174 -18.93 -7.75 7.31
C HIS A 174 -20.25 -7.25 6.68
N GLY A 175 -20.42 -7.51 5.38
CA GLY A 175 -21.69 -7.28 4.68
C GLY A 175 -21.52 -7.45 3.17
N PRO A 176 -22.59 -7.75 2.40
CA PRO A 176 -22.53 -7.61 0.96
C PRO A 176 -22.03 -6.20 0.68
N VAL A 177 -21.01 -6.07 -0.17
CA VAL A 177 -20.44 -4.77 -0.55
C VAL A 177 -21.45 -4.04 -1.43
N ASP A 178 -22.57 -3.66 -0.84
CA ASP A 178 -23.68 -2.90 -1.39
C ASP A 178 -23.33 -1.41 -1.38
N SER A 179 -22.08 -1.10 -1.73
CA SER A 179 -21.74 0.30 -1.99
C SER A 179 -22.50 0.75 -3.23
N VAL A 180 -22.94 2.01 -3.22
CA VAL A 180 -23.62 2.65 -4.36
C VAL A 180 -22.86 2.43 -5.67
N PHE A 181 -21.53 2.41 -5.61
CA PHE A 181 -20.64 2.15 -6.74
C PHE A 181 -20.66 0.70 -7.23
N ALA A 182 -20.66 -0.30 -6.34
CA ALA A 182 -20.75 -1.71 -6.73
C ALA A 182 -22.10 -2.00 -7.41
N LYS A 183 -23.19 -1.41 -6.90
CA LYS A 183 -24.52 -1.47 -7.51
C LYS A 183 -24.57 -0.81 -8.89
N GLN A 184 -23.97 0.39 -9.05
CA GLN A 184 -23.90 1.09 -10.33
C GLN A 184 -23.10 0.34 -11.39
N LEU A 185 -22.07 -0.41 -10.98
CA LEU A 185 -21.25 -1.23 -11.88
C LEU A 185 -21.80 -2.64 -12.08
N GLY A 186 -22.90 -3.01 -11.42
CA GLY A 186 -23.52 -4.34 -11.52
C GLY A 186 -22.67 -5.48 -10.92
N ILE A 187 -21.73 -5.16 -10.02
CA ILE A 187 -20.75 -6.11 -9.53
C ILE A 187 -21.17 -6.69 -8.16
N LYS A 188 -21.10 -8.01 -8.00
CA LYS A 188 -21.49 -8.73 -6.77
C LYS A 188 -20.27 -9.29 -6.02
N GLY A 189 -20.39 -9.43 -4.70
CA GLY A 189 -19.42 -10.16 -3.85
C GLY A 189 -18.13 -9.39 -3.55
N TRP A 190 -17.07 -10.12 -3.15
CA TRP A 190 -15.70 -9.62 -2.95
C TRP A 190 -14.80 -9.89 -4.16
N GLU A 191 -15.23 -10.77 -5.07
CA GLU A 191 -14.49 -11.22 -6.26
C GLU A 191 -14.04 -10.05 -7.15
N TRP A 192 -14.79 -8.95 -7.14
CA TRP A 192 -14.46 -7.76 -7.89
C TRP A 192 -13.25 -7.00 -7.40
N ILE A 193 -12.92 -7.13 -6.11
CA ILE A 193 -11.77 -6.45 -5.52
C ILE A 193 -10.49 -7.21 -5.86
N LEU A 194 -10.56 -8.54 -5.85
CA LEU A 194 -9.42 -9.41 -6.16
C LEU A 194 -9.16 -9.49 -7.68
N GLY A 195 -10.20 -9.29 -8.48
CA GLY A 195 -10.13 -9.60 -9.91
C GLY A 195 -10.16 -11.12 -10.12
N THR A 196 -10.65 -11.53 -11.28
CA THR A 196 -10.61 -12.94 -11.70
C THR A 196 -9.15 -13.40 -11.75
N LYS A 197 -8.78 -14.34 -10.87
CA LYS A 197 -7.51 -15.09 -10.80
C LYS A 197 -6.43 -14.52 -11.70
N GLU A 198 -5.64 -13.58 -11.18
CA GLU A 198 -4.63 -12.92 -11.99
C GLU A 198 -3.22 -13.46 -11.83
N PRO A 199 -2.41 -13.27 -12.89
CA PRO A 199 -1.32 -14.14 -13.24
C PRO A 199 -0.17 -13.97 -12.28
N GLN A 200 0.64 -15.03 -12.21
CA GLN A 200 1.97 -15.05 -11.63
C GLN A 200 2.74 -13.78 -12.03
N ILE A 201 2.80 -12.78 -11.16
CA ILE A 201 3.79 -11.70 -11.29
C ILE A 201 5.13 -12.42 -11.19
N SER A 202 5.90 -12.33 -12.29
CA SER A 202 7.14 -13.05 -12.54
C SER A 202 7.94 -13.24 -11.28
N ASN A 203 8.46 -14.45 -11.05
CA ASN A 203 9.38 -14.87 -9.99
C ASN A 203 10.41 -13.78 -9.59
N ARG A 204 9.98 -12.75 -8.83
CA ARG A 204 10.83 -11.61 -8.45
C ARG A 204 11.69 -12.12 -7.30
N ALA A 205 13.01 -11.99 -7.46
CA ALA A 205 13.98 -12.49 -6.48
C ALA A 205 14.02 -11.67 -5.18
N HIS A 206 13.40 -10.49 -5.14
CA HIS A 206 13.45 -9.61 -3.98
C HIS A 206 12.44 -10.02 -2.87
N PRO A 207 12.82 -9.94 -1.59
CA PRO A 207 11.97 -10.35 -0.47
C PRO A 207 10.62 -9.62 -0.34
N PRO A 208 10.51 -8.28 -0.54
CA PRO A 208 9.26 -7.57 -0.29
C PRO A 208 8.08 -8.04 -1.17
N PRO A 209 8.23 -8.15 -2.51
CA PRO A 209 7.19 -8.71 -3.37
C PRO A 209 6.79 -10.15 -3.01
N ARG A 210 7.73 -10.98 -2.53
CA ARG A 210 7.44 -12.37 -2.14
C ARG A 210 6.58 -12.48 -0.90
N ILE A 211 6.81 -11.61 0.09
CA ILE A 211 5.99 -11.57 1.31
C ILE A 211 4.57 -11.11 0.98
N LEU A 212 4.44 -10.10 0.12
CA LEU A 212 3.13 -9.63 -0.35
C LEU A 212 2.39 -10.70 -1.16
N GLN A 213 3.10 -11.43 -2.02
CA GLN A 213 2.53 -12.56 -2.73
C GLN A 213 2.03 -13.64 -1.77
N PHE A 214 2.85 -14.00 -0.77
CA PHE A 214 2.47 -14.96 0.26
C PHE A 214 1.21 -14.54 1.02
N LEU A 215 1.13 -13.27 1.44
CA LEU A 215 -0.06 -12.73 2.10
C LEU A 215 -1.28 -12.72 1.19
N SER A 216 -1.12 -12.35 -0.08
CA SER A 216 -2.21 -12.37 -1.06
C SER A 216 -2.76 -13.78 -1.26
N GLU A 217 -1.89 -14.79 -1.37
CA GLU A 217 -2.30 -16.19 -1.44
C GLU A 217 -3.03 -16.64 -0.18
N LEU A 218 -2.55 -16.27 1.00
CA LEU A 218 -3.22 -16.56 2.27
C LEU A 218 -4.61 -15.93 2.33
N PHE A 219 -4.75 -14.65 1.96
CA PHE A 219 -6.06 -14.00 1.95
C PHE A 219 -7.02 -14.65 0.95
N ASN A 220 -6.54 -15.06 -0.23
CA ASN A 220 -7.36 -15.79 -1.20
C ASN A 220 -7.88 -17.14 -0.65
N ILE A 221 -7.06 -17.84 0.15
CA ILE A 221 -7.47 -19.07 0.85
C ILE A 221 -8.56 -18.71 1.88
N LEU A 222 -8.36 -17.67 2.68
CA LEU A 222 -9.32 -17.26 3.71
C LEU A 222 -10.65 -16.78 3.12
N PHE A 223 -10.63 -16.04 2.01
CA PHE A 223 -11.85 -15.63 1.32
C PHE A 223 -12.69 -16.83 0.84
N GLN A 224 -12.04 -17.90 0.36
CA GLN A 224 -12.74 -19.15 0.00
C GLN A 224 -13.36 -19.83 1.22
N ALA A 225 -12.68 -19.78 2.38
CA ALA A 225 -13.21 -20.30 3.64
C ALA A 225 -14.49 -19.56 4.08
N PHE A 226 -14.55 -18.24 3.84
CA PHE A 226 -15.73 -17.44 4.13
C PHE A 226 -16.91 -17.75 3.20
N ASP A 227 -16.64 -18.02 1.92
CA ASP A 227 -17.66 -18.25 0.89
C ASP A 227 -18.24 -19.68 0.92
N GLN A 228 -17.40 -20.69 1.18
CA GLN A 228 -17.77 -22.10 1.10
C GLN A 228 -17.52 -22.83 2.42
N ARG A 229 -18.54 -22.83 3.29
CA ARG A 229 -18.49 -23.50 4.61
C ARG A 229 -18.32 -25.03 4.56
N ASP A 230 -18.48 -25.67 3.40
CA ASP A 230 -18.53 -27.13 3.27
C ASP A 230 -17.21 -27.80 2.78
N MET A 231 -16.14 -27.05 2.46
CA MET A 231 -14.91 -27.58 1.84
C MET A 231 -13.64 -27.46 2.71
N THR A 232 -13.73 -27.84 3.98
CA THR A 232 -12.65 -27.69 4.98
C THR A 232 -11.37 -28.46 4.64
N GLU A 233 -11.46 -29.66 4.04
CA GLU A 233 -10.27 -30.49 3.76
C GLU A 233 -9.33 -29.88 2.70
N ASN A 234 -9.89 -29.33 1.62
CA ASN A 234 -9.12 -28.67 0.55
C ASN A 234 -8.42 -27.40 1.07
N LEU A 235 -9.07 -26.71 2.02
CA LEU A 235 -8.56 -25.50 2.65
C LEU A 235 -7.36 -25.81 3.56
N VAL A 236 -7.48 -26.83 4.42
CA VAL A 236 -6.40 -27.30 5.30
C VAL A 236 -5.18 -27.74 4.48
N GLY A 237 -5.40 -28.48 3.39
CA GLY A 237 -4.31 -28.87 2.49
C GLY A 237 -3.61 -27.69 1.81
N SER A 238 -4.36 -26.62 1.49
CA SER A 238 -3.79 -25.40 0.89
C SER A 238 -2.97 -24.59 1.91
N LEU A 239 -3.44 -24.46 3.15
CA LEU A 239 -2.68 -23.81 4.22
C LEU A 239 -1.39 -24.55 4.54
N ARG A 240 -1.42 -25.89 4.61
CA ARG A 240 -0.21 -26.71 4.85
C ARG A 240 0.84 -26.51 3.75
N LYS A 241 0.43 -26.40 2.49
CA LYS A 241 1.34 -26.07 1.38
C LYS A 241 1.95 -24.68 1.55
N LEU A 242 1.17 -23.72 2.04
CA LEU A 242 1.64 -22.36 2.28
C LEU A 242 2.60 -22.28 3.48
N GLU A 243 2.33 -23.03 4.56
CA GLU A 243 3.23 -23.21 5.70
C GLU A 243 4.60 -23.76 5.27
N GLY A 244 4.62 -24.77 4.39
CA GLY A 244 5.86 -25.31 3.84
C GLY A 244 6.70 -24.28 3.06
N ARG A 245 6.07 -23.29 2.42
CA ARG A 245 6.75 -22.21 1.70
C ARG A 245 7.22 -21.06 2.60
N ALA A 246 6.55 -20.84 3.73
CA ALA A 246 6.95 -19.80 4.69
C ALA A 246 8.38 -20.02 5.18
N SER A 247 8.77 -21.28 5.43
CA SER A 247 10.13 -21.66 5.82
C SER A 247 11.17 -21.26 4.77
N THR A 248 10.87 -21.42 3.48
CA THR A 248 11.78 -21.04 2.38
C THR A 248 11.94 -19.52 2.26
N ILE A 249 10.91 -18.73 2.61
CA ILE A 249 10.99 -17.26 2.59
C ILE A 249 11.93 -16.75 3.69
N ALA A 250 11.93 -17.40 4.86
CA ALA A 250 12.81 -17.05 5.98
C ALA A 250 14.30 -17.27 5.64
N GLU A 251 14.63 -18.42 5.05
CA GLU A 251 16.01 -18.79 4.67
C GLU A 251 16.67 -17.82 3.67
N LEU A 252 15.87 -17.20 2.80
CA LEU A 252 16.37 -16.26 1.78
C LEU A 252 16.71 -14.87 2.35
N SER A 253 16.13 -14.53 3.50
CA SER A 253 16.39 -13.28 4.22
C SER A 253 17.80 -13.29 4.84
N ASP A 254 18.22 -14.43 5.38
CA ASP A 254 19.53 -14.62 6.01
C ASP A 254 20.70 -14.55 5.02
N ALA A 255 20.48 -14.91 3.75
CA ALA A 255 21.53 -14.94 2.72
C ALA A 255 21.94 -13.56 2.17
N HIS A 256 21.15 -12.50 2.38
CA HIS A 256 21.37 -11.16 1.82
C HIS A 256 22.21 -10.22 2.73
N GLY A 257 22.81 -10.73 3.81
CA GLY A 257 23.59 -9.97 4.80
C GLY A 257 24.97 -9.46 4.36
N GLY A 258 25.18 -9.08 3.10
CA GLY A 258 26.47 -8.61 2.58
C GLY A 258 26.49 -7.10 2.30
N SER A 259 27.29 -6.35 3.07
CA SER A 259 27.59 -4.90 2.99
C SER A 259 26.54 -3.96 3.62
N SER A 260 26.91 -3.22 4.68
CA SER A 260 25.97 -2.38 5.45
C SER A 260 26.40 -0.91 5.56
N THR A 261 25.57 -0.05 4.97
CA THR A 261 25.30 1.33 5.40
C THR A 261 24.07 1.29 6.33
N GLU A 262 23.92 2.23 7.28
CA GLU A 262 22.80 2.23 8.26
C GLU A 262 21.40 2.13 7.60
N ALA A 263 21.18 2.77 6.44
CA ALA A 263 19.92 2.70 5.70
C ALA A 263 19.59 1.29 5.18
N ASN A 264 20.60 0.48 4.88
CA ASN A 264 20.42 -0.91 4.44
C ASN A 264 19.98 -1.81 5.60
N THR A 265 20.34 -1.44 6.84
CA THR A 265 19.97 -2.16 8.05
C THR A 265 18.51 -1.96 8.43
N ASP A 266 17.97 -0.73 8.30
CA ASP A 266 16.56 -0.45 8.58
C ASP A 266 15.61 -1.16 7.60
N ALA A 267 15.97 -1.18 6.32
CA ALA A 267 15.25 -1.92 5.28
C ALA A 267 15.23 -3.44 5.54
N ALA A 268 16.38 -4.02 5.92
CA ALA A 268 16.49 -5.44 6.27
C ALA A 268 15.65 -5.79 7.50
N ASN A 269 15.75 -4.99 8.57
CA ASN A 269 14.93 -5.17 9.78
C ASN A 269 13.42 -5.12 9.46
N MET A 270 13.01 -4.23 8.56
CA MET A 270 11.62 -4.09 8.14
C MET A 270 11.13 -5.31 7.35
N ILE A 271 11.95 -5.85 6.43
CA ILE A 271 11.65 -7.09 5.72
C ILE A 271 11.48 -8.25 6.71
N GLU A 272 12.45 -8.42 7.62
CA GLU A 272 12.44 -9.47 8.63
C GLU A 272 11.19 -9.39 9.52
N LEU A 273 10.83 -8.18 9.97
CA LEU A 273 9.61 -7.93 10.74
C LEU A 273 8.35 -8.33 9.96
N TYR A 274 8.26 -7.97 8.68
CA TYR A 274 7.14 -8.34 7.83
C TYR A 274 7.00 -9.86 7.65
N GLN A 275 8.13 -10.57 7.51
CA GLN A 275 8.15 -12.02 7.42
C GLN A 275 7.60 -12.66 8.70
N MET A 276 8.06 -12.20 9.87
CA MET A 276 7.57 -12.72 11.16
C MET A 276 6.08 -12.52 11.31
N VAL A 277 5.59 -11.32 11.00
CA VAL A 277 4.17 -11.00 11.10
C VAL A 277 3.35 -11.83 10.12
N ALA A 278 3.82 -12.01 8.88
CA ALA A 278 3.14 -12.86 7.91
C ALA A 278 3.06 -14.32 8.38
N THR A 279 4.14 -14.85 8.97
CA THR A 279 4.16 -16.21 9.54
C THR A 279 3.25 -16.34 10.76
N ILE A 280 3.24 -15.35 11.67
CA ILE A 280 2.33 -15.31 12.82
C ILE A 280 0.88 -15.32 12.33
N TYR A 281 0.55 -14.47 11.36
CA TYR A 281 -0.80 -14.39 10.80
C TYR A 281 -1.21 -15.71 10.11
N LEU A 282 -0.32 -16.36 9.35
CA LEU A 282 -0.56 -17.69 8.80
C LEU A 282 -0.85 -18.72 9.90
N ALA A 283 -0.03 -18.74 10.97
CA ALA A 283 -0.22 -19.67 12.07
C ALA A 283 -1.61 -19.50 12.73
N ARG A 284 -2.05 -18.25 12.97
CA ARG A 284 -3.38 -17.95 13.51
C ARG A 284 -4.51 -18.32 12.56
N ALA A 285 -4.33 -18.07 11.27
CA ALA A 285 -5.28 -18.50 10.24
C ALA A 285 -5.42 -20.03 10.21
N SER A 286 -4.30 -20.75 10.26
CA SER A 286 -4.27 -22.22 10.34
C SER A 286 -4.93 -22.75 11.62
N GLU A 287 -4.65 -22.15 12.78
CA GLU A 287 -5.30 -22.49 14.05
C GLU A 287 -6.82 -22.33 13.96
N SER A 288 -7.29 -21.21 13.41
CA SER A 288 -8.73 -20.92 13.30
C SER A 288 -9.47 -21.91 12.41
N ILE A 289 -8.81 -22.51 11.41
CA ILE A 289 -9.42 -23.42 10.45
C ILE A 289 -9.26 -24.88 10.86
N SER A 290 -8.08 -25.27 11.36
CA SER A 290 -7.77 -26.66 11.70
C SER A 290 -8.05 -27.01 13.17
N GLY A 291 -8.11 -26.01 14.06
CA GLY A 291 -8.19 -26.20 15.51
C GLY A 291 -6.86 -26.61 16.18
N GLU A 292 -5.81 -26.88 15.40
CA GLU A 292 -4.51 -27.27 15.93
C GLU A 292 -3.66 -26.06 16.30
N LEU A 293 -3.21 -25.98 17.55
CA LEU A 293 -2.33 -24.92 18.03
C LEU A 293 -0.99 -24.92 17.29
N ARG A 294 -0.49 -23.71 17.00
CA ARG A 294 0.80 -23.43 16.35
C ARG A 294 1.64 -22.60 17.30
N ASN A 295 2.92 -22.98 17.48
CA ASN A 295 3.81 -22.22 18.35
C ASN A 295 4.34 -20.96 17.63
N VAL A 296 3.74 -19.81 17.95
CA VAL A 296 4.16 -18.50 17.41
C VAL A 296 5.16 -17.75 18.28
N GLN A 297 5.44 -18.23 19.49
CA GLN A 297 6.26 -17.50 20.47
C GLN A 297 7.66 -17.12 19.96
N PRO A 298 8.41 -18.00 19.25
CA PRO A 298 9.74 -17.64 18.76
C PRO A 298 9.72 -16.46 17.77
N PHE A 299 8.67 -16.37 16.94
CA PHE A 299 8.51 -15.28 15.99
C PHE A 299 8.12 -13.98 16.71
N LEU A 300 7.29 -14.06 17.76
CA LEU A 300 6.92 -12.92 18.58
C LEU A 300 8.13 -12.35 19.34
N ASP A 301 8.89 -13.21 20.02
CA ASP A 301 10.08 -12.79 20.78
C ASP A 301 11.08 -12.06 19.87
N ARG A 302 11.30 -12.62 18.68
CA ARG A 302 12.19 -12.03 17.69
C ARG A 302 11.62 -10.72 17.12
N ALA A 303 10.32 -10.66 16.81
CA ALA A 303 9.69 -9.44 16.31
C ALA A 303 9.77 -8.29 17.32
N PHE A 304 9.49 -8.55 18.60
CA PHE A 304 9.62 -7.54 19.65
C PHE A 304 11.09 -7.11 19.87
N ALA A 305 12.05 -8.04 19.77
CA ALA A 305 13.47 -7.70 19.82
C ALA A 305 13.90 -6.79 18.64
N LEU A 306 13.34 -6.98 17.44
CA LEU A 306 13.55 -6.09 16.30
C LEU A 306 12.92 -4.72 16.55
N LEU A 307 11.66 -4.66 17.02
CA LEU A 307 10.96 -3.41 17.30
C LEU A 307 11.71 -2.52 18.30
N GLN A 308 12.33 -3.11 19.33
CA GLN A 308 13.17 -2.37 20.29
C GLN A 308 14.34 -1.63 19.63
N ARG A 309 14.88 -2.18 18.54
CA ARG A 309 16.02 -1.61 17.81
C ARG A 309 15.57 -0.59 16.76
N MET A 310 14.32 -0.64 16.32
CA MET A 310 13.78 0.26 15.31
C MET A 310 13.45 1.63 15.92
N ARG A 311 13.91 2.69 15.24
CA ARG A 311 13.58 4.07 15.64
C ARG A 311 12.15 4.47 15.26
N THR A 312 11.66 3.96 14.14
CA THR A 312 10.32 4.22 13.60
C THR A 312 9.85 3.00 12.83
N CYS A 313 8.53 2.77 12.79
CA CYS A 313 7.92 1.79 11.89
C CYS A 313 6.75 2.47 11.17
N GLU A 314 6.87 2.65 9.85
CA GLU A 314 5.88 3.37 9.02
C GLU A 314 4.81 2.42 8.45
N LEU A 315 4.96 1.12 8.70
CA LEU A 315 4.09 0.09 8.14
C LEU A 315 3.11 -0.41 9.19
N HIS A 316 1.83 -0.17 8.91
CA HIS A 316 0.73 -0.35 9.84
C HIS A 316 0.39 -1.81 10.05
N PHE A 317 0.53 -2.64 9.02
CA PHE A 317 0.18 -4.06 9.11
C PHE A 317 1.01 -4.82 10.18
N PRO A 318 2.36 -4.69 10.24
CA PRO A 318 3.14 -5.26 11.33
C PRO A 318 2.75 -4.77 12.71
N LEU A 319 2.58 -3.46 12.88
CA LEU A 319 2.22 -2.87 14.17
C LEU A 319 0.84 -3.34 14.64
N LEU A 320 -0.14 -3.40 13.73
CA LEU A 320 -1.47 -3.91 14.01
C LEU A 320 -1.42 -5.36 14.47
N MET A 321 -0.76 -6.23 13.71
CA MET A 321 -0.67 -7.65 14.00
C MET A 321 0.06 -7.95 15.31
N LEU A 322 1.18 -7.27 15.57
CA LEU A 322 1.90 -7.42 16.84
C LEU A 322 1.12 -6.81 18.01
N GLY A 323 0.32 -5.77 17.75
CA GLY A 323 -0.59 -5.18 18.74
C GLY A 323 -1.63 -6.19 19.20
N TYR A 324 -2.20 -6.97 18.28
CA TYR A 324 -3.12 -8.06 18.60
C TYR A 324 -2.48 -9.20 19.39
N GLU A 325 -1.18 -9.43 19.22
CA GLU A 325 -0.46 -10.48 19.91
C GLU A 325 0.25 -10.03 21.19
N ALA A 326 0.28 -8.73 21.48
CA ALA A 326 0.92 -8.17 22.67
C ALA A 326 0.23 -8.69 23.94
N ARG A 327 0.96 -9.47 24.74
CA ARG A 327 0.47 -10.10 25.98
C ARG A 327 0.82 -9.29 27.22
N THR A 328 1.91 -8.53 27.20
CA THR A 328 2.37 -7.73 28.35
C THR A 328 2.16 -6.23 28.11
N ASP A 329 2.13 -5.45 29.19
CA ASP A 329 1.99 -3.99 29.09
C ASP A 329 3.24 -3.35 28.46
N GLU A 330 4.42 -3.91 28.70
CA GLU A 330 5.67 -3.45 28.08
C GLU A 330 5.61 -3.59 26.55
N GLN A 331 5.06 -4.69 26.05
CA GLN A 331 4.87 -4.91 24.61
C GLN A 331 3.87 -3.91 24.02
N ARG A 332 2.75 -3.66 24.71
CA ARG A 332 1.75 -2.67 24.28
C ARG A 332 2.33 -1.25 24.26
N ILE A 333 3.06 -0.87 25.31
CA ILE A 333 3.74 0.42 25.41
C ILE A 333 4.75 0.58 24.28
N MET A 334 5.53 -0.45 23.94
CA MET A 334 6.50 -0.39 22.85
C MET A 334 5.82 -0.09 21.50
N ILE A 335 4.69 -0.73 21.21
CA ILE A 335 3.94 -0.50 19.97
C ILE A 335 3.36 0.91 19.95
N LEU A 336 2.71 1.34 21.04
CA LEU A 336 2.14 2.68 21.15
C LEU A 336 3.22 3.77 21.05
N ASP A 337 4.40 3.53 21.61
CA ASP A 337 5.53 4.46 21.53
C ASP A 337 6.08 4.57 20.09
N LEU A 338 6.11 3.47 19.34
CA LEU A 338 6.48 3.50 17.92
C LEU A 338 5.45 4.27 17.07
N VAL A 339 4.15 4.08 17.35
CA VAL A 339 3.07 4.85 16.70
C VAL A 339 3.21 6.34 17.03
N ARG A 340 3.37 6.69 18.31
CA ARG A 340 3.57 8.07 18.76
C ARG A 340 4.79 8.71 18.08
N ARG A 341 5.93 8.01 18.01
CA ARG A 341 7.14 8.49 17.31
C ARG A 341 6.91 8.71 15.81
N ALA A 342 6.09 7.87 15.17
CA ALA A 342 5.72 8.04 13.77
C ALA A 342 4.81 9.26 13.54
N GLU A 343 3.92 9.57 14.49
CA GLU A 343 3.03 10.75 14.46
C GLU A 343 3.75 12.07 14.77
N GLU A 344 4.71 12.03 15.71
CA GLU A 344 5.50 13.18 16.14
C GLU A 344 6.52 13.62 15.09
N ASN A 345 6.95 12.72 14.21
CA ASN A 345 7.78 13.09 13.07
C ASN A 345 6.87 13.65 11.96
N PRO A 346 6.87 14.97 11.70
CA PRO A 346 6.01 15.54 10.67
C PRO A 346 6.30 14.82 9.36
N HIS A 347 7.58 14.56 9.05
CA HIS A 347 8.08 13.84 7.89
C HIS A 347 7.73 12.34 7.85
N LYS A 348 6.84 11.77 8.68
CA LYS A 348 6.44 10.35 8.57
C LYS A 348 4.96 10.09 8.89
N ARG A 349 4.15 11.16 9.02
CA ARG A 349 2.71 11.07 9.25
C ARG A 349 2.02 10.36 8.10
N THR A 350 1.82 9.06 8.27
CA THR A 350 1.14 8.19 7.31
C THR A 350 -0.36 8.09 7.62
N TRP A 351 -0.79 8.36 8.85
CA TRP A 351 -2.20 8.45 9.27
C TRP A 351 -2.40 9.47 10.40
N ILE A 352 -3.61 10.03 10.47
CA ILE A 352 -4.15 10.65 11.68
C ILE A 352 -5.00 9.55 12.32
N VAL A 353 -4.61 9.03 13.48
CA VAL A 353 -5.53 8.18 14.26
C VAL A 353 -6.69 9.08 14.72
N CYS A 354 -7.87 8.92 14.10
CA CYS A 354 -9.09 9.47 14.68
C CYS A 354 -9.43 8.66 15.93
N GLY A 355 -8.96 9.14 17.08
CA GLY A 355 -9.54 8.77 18.37
C GLY A 355 -10.98 9.27 18.41
N GLY A 356 -11.93 8.36 18.18
CA GLY A 356 -13.32 8.55 18.57
C GLY A 356 -13.41 8.46 20.08
N VAL A 357 -13.86 9.56 20.70
CA VAL A 357 -14.42 9.57 22.06
C VAL A 357 -15.83 9.02 21.99
#